data_AF-A0A962CGM8-F1
#
_entry.id   AF-A0A962CGM8-F1
#
_cell.length_a   1.000
_cell.length_b   1.000
_cell.length_c   1.000
_cell.angle_alpha   90.00
_cell.angle_beta   90.00
_cell.angle_gamma   90.00
#
_symmetry.space_group_name_H-M   'P 1'
#
loop_
_entity.id
_entity.type
_entity.pdbx_description
1 polymer ?
#
loop_
_entity_poly.entity_id
_entity_poly.type
_entity_poly.pdbx_seq_one_letter_code
_entity_poly.pdbx_strand_id
1 'polypeptide(L)' 'LVARCGEPAHRREARDSVVFRPGPGIENWRERRREEWVYDFGGSQFQRVLTIVNGRVFSAEPLSR' A
#
# COMPACT_ATOMS: atom_id res chain seq x y z
N LEU A 1 10.22 7.28 -0.19
CA LEU A 1 9.24 7.82 -1.16
C LEU A 1 9.08 9.32 -1.05
N VAL A 2 8.88 9.87 0.15
CA VAL A 2 8.69 11.33 0.36
C VAL A 2 9.75 12.19 -0.34
N ALA A 3 11.03 11.85 -0.21
CA ALA A 3 12.12 12.60 -0.85
C ALA A 3 12.07 12.63 -2.40
N ARG A 4 11.30 11.73 -3.05
CA ARG A 4 11.16 11.69 -4.51
C ARG A 4 9.78 12.14 -5.00
N CYS A 5 8.73 11.89 -4.23
CA CYS A 5 7.34 12.11 -4.65
C CYS A 5 6.65 13.27 -3.90
N GLY A 6 7.31 13.85 -2.91
CA GLY A 6 6.68 14.77 -1.97
C GLY A 6 5.92 14.05 -0.86
N GLU A 7 5.36 14.82 0.07
CA GLU A 7 4.51 14.28 1.14
C GLU A 7 3.13 13.92 0.57
N PRO A 8 2.57 12.73 0.87
CA PRO A 8 1.22 12.38 0.47
C PRO A 8 0.18 13.29 1.15
N ALA A 9 -0.95 13.49 0.49
CA ALA A 9 -2.09 14.22 1.04
C ALA A 9 -2.73 13.46 2.23
N HIS A 10 -2.71 12.12 2.17
CA HIS A 10 -3.17 11.28 3.27
C HIS A 10 -2.31 10.03 3.41
N ARG A 11 -2.07 9.59 4.64
CA ARG A 11 -1.32 8.38 4.96
C ARG A 11 -2.06 7.55 6.00
N ARG A 12 -2.25 6.27 5.71
CA ARG A 12 -2.79 5.28 6.64
C ARG A 12 -1.81 4.12 6.79
N GLU A 13 -1.61 3.65 8.02
CA GLU A 13 -0.84 2.44 8.31
C GLU A 13 -1.76 1.38 8.91
N ALA A 14 -1.53 0.13 8.52
CA ALA A 14 -2.14 -1.06 9.09
C ALA A 14 -1.09 -2.18 9.22
N ARG A 15 -1.28 -3.05 10.21
CA ARG A 15 -0.54 -4.32 10.31
C ARG A 15 -1.50 -5.43 9.97
N ASP A 16 -1.20 -6.21 8.94
CA ASP A 16 -1.97 -7.37 8.52
C ASP A 16 -1.13 -8.65 8.60
N SER A 17 -1.80 -9.78 8.79
CA SER A 17 -1.17 -11.11 8.72
C SER A 17 -1.64 -11.81 7.46
N VAL A 18 -0.70 -12.25 6.64
CA VAL A 18 -1.01 -13.02 5.42
C VAL A 18 -0.60 -14.47 5.62
N VAL A 19 -1.49 -15.38 5.26
CA VAL A 19 -1.27 -16.83 5.33
C VAL A 19 -0.86 -17.33 3.97
N PHE A 20 0.33 -17.93 3.89
CA PHE A 20 0.80 -18.65 2.70
C PHE A 20 0.69 -20.16 2.94
N ARG A 21 -0.05 -20.87 2.09
CA ARG A 21 -0.29 -22.32 2.20
C ARG A 21 0.36 -23.05 1.02
N PRO A 22 1.60 -23.53 1.14
CA PRO A 22 2.31 -24.22 0.06
C PRO A 22 1.85 -25.67 -0.15
N GLY A 23 1.12 -26.26 0.81
CA GLY A 23 0.66 -27.64 0.73
C GLY A 23 -0.32 -27.99 1.86
N PRO A 24 -0.91 -29.19 1.81
CA PRO A 24 -1.87 -29.65 2.83
C PRO A 24 -1.26 -29.66 4.22
N GLY A 25 -1.94 -29.05 5.19
CA GLY A 25 -1.49 -29.00 6.59
C GLY A 25 -0.34 -28.02 6.88
N ILE A 26 0.15 -27.27 5.88
CA ILE A 26 1.23 -26.29 6.07
C ILE A 26 0.67 -24.87 5.94
N GLU A 27 0.72 -24.12 7.03
CA GLU A 27 0.38 -22.69 7.05
C GLU A 27 1.58 -21.86 7.48
N ASN A 28 1.96 -20.89 6.65
CA ASN A 28 3.00 -19.93 6.97
C ASN A 28 2.35 -18.56 7.21
N TRP A 29 2.27 -18.18 8.47
CA TRP A 29 1.79 -16.86 8.89
C TRP A 29 2.93 -15.86 8.79
N ARG A 30 2.70 -14.75 8.09
CA ARG A 30 3.65 -13.66 8.01
C ARG A 30 2.95 -12.34 8.30
N GLU A 31 3.40 -11.66 9.33
CA GLU A 31 3.03 -10.27 9.55
C GLU A 31 3.62 -9.39 8.45
N ARG A 32 2.84 -8.41 8.00
CA ARG A 32 3.29 -7.38 7.07
C ARG A 32 2.80 -6.03 7.56
N ARG A 33 3.66 -5.03 7.39
CA ARG A 33 3.28 -3.63 7.55
C ARG A 33 2.74 -3.14 6.21
N ARG A 34 1.47 -2.77 6.17
CA ARG A 34 0.84 -2.18 5.00
C ARG A 34 0.61 -0.70 5.24
N GLU A 35 1.00 0.12 4.29
CA GLU A 35 0.70 1.55 4.29
C GLU A 35 -0.04 1.90 3.01
N GLU A 36 -1.00 2.80 3.13
CA GLU A 36 -1.76 3.37 2.02
C GLU A 36 -1.52 4.87 1.99
N TRP A 37 -0.99 5.34 0.88
CA TRP A 37 -0.61 6.74 0.69
C TRP A 37 -1.42 7.31 -0.46
N VAL A 38 -2.17 8.37 -0.21
CA VAL A 38 -2.97 9.07 -1.23
C VAL A 38 -2.24 10.33 -1.66
N TYR A 39 -2.00 10.47 -2.96
CA TYR A 39 -1.51 11.69 -3.57
C TYR A 39 -2.65 12.37 -4.32
N ASP A 40 -2.84 13.66 -4.03
CA ASP A 40 -3.74 14.54 -4.74
C ASP A 40 -2.93 15.46 -5.65
N PHE A 41 -3.20 15.40 -6.95
CA PHE A 41 -2.53 16.22 -7.95
C PHE A 41 -3.42 17.35 -8.50
N GLY A 42 -4.56 17.61 -7.86
CA GLY A 42 -5.48 18.69 -8.21
C GLY A 42 -6.60 18.30 -9.19
N GLY A 43 -7.48 19.26 -9.46
CA GLY A 43 -8.81 19.04 -10.04
C GLY A 43 -8.91 18.50 -11.48
N SER A 44 -7.79 18.30 -12.18
CA SER A 44 -7.74 17.72 -13.53
C SER A 44 -7.09 16.34 -13.59
N GLN A 45 -6.58 15.81 -12.46
CA GLN A 45 -5.87 14.54 -12.40
C GLN A 45 -6.50 13.62 -11.36
N PHE A 46 -6.62 12.33 -11.68
CA PHE A 46 -7.09 11.35 -10.71
C PHE A 46 -6.10 11.26 -9.54
N GLN A 47 -6.64 11.30 -8.30
CA GLN A 47 -5.88 10.96 -7.11
C GLN A 47 -5.24 9.57 -7.28
N ARG A 48 -4.04 9.39 -6.73
CA ARG A 48 -3.32 8.11 -6.80
C ARG A 48 -3.21 7.52 -5.42
N VAL A 49 -3.54 6.23 -5.31
CA VAL A 49 -3.31 5.43 -4.12
C VAL A 49 -2.08 4.58 -4.34
N LEU A 50 -1.10 4.72 -3.46
CA LEU A 50 0.07 3.85 -3.38
C LEU A 50 -0.11 2.89 -2.22
N THR A 51 -0.09 1.60 -2.51
CA THR A 51 0.01 0.55 -1.49
C THR A 51 1.47 0.24 -1.27
N ILE A 52 1.94 0.30 -0.02
CA ILE A 52 3.30 -0.02 0.38
C ILE A 52 3.23 -1.21 1.34
N VAL A 53 4.02 -2.26 1.08
CA VAL A 53 4.11 -3.44 1.92
C VAL A 53 5.56 -3.62 2.37
N ASN A 54 5.79 -3.65 3.67
CA ASN A 54 7.12 -3.75 4.29
C ASN A 54 8.11 -2.71 3.72
N GLY A 55 7.64 -1.47 3.55
CA GLY A 55 8.44 -0.35 3.03
C GLY A 55 8.68 -0.35 1.51
N ARG A 56 8.10 -1.29 0.75
CA ARG A 56 8.21 -1.35 -0.72
C ARG A 56 6.88 -1.06 -1.39
N VAL A 57 6.90 -0.30 -2.49
CA VAL A 57 5.70 -0.06 -3.30
C VAL A 57 5.22 -1.39 -3.88
N PHE A 58 3.99 -1.74 -3.57
CA PHE A 58 3.31 -2.93 -4.04
C PHE A 58 2.39 -2.62 -5.23
N SER A 59 1.61 -1.53 -5.14
CA SER A 59 0.77 -1.04 -6.24
C SER A 59 0.69 0.49 -6.25
N ALA A 60 0.36 1.04 -7.42
CA ALA A 60 0.06 2.45 -7.62
C ALA A 60 -1.10 2.57 -8.61
N GLU A 61 -2.28 2.96 -8.10
CA GLU A 61 -3.54 2.88 -8.84
C GLU A 61 -4.28 4.22 -8.75
N PRO A 62 -5.08 4.59 -9.76
CA PRO A 62 -5.99 5.71 -9.63
C PRO A 62 -7.04 5.39 -8.56
N LEU A 63 -7.40 6.37 -7.74
CA LEU A 63 -8.52 6.26 -6.82
C LEU A 63 -9.81 6.28 -7.65
N SER A 64 -10.34 5.10 -7.99
CA SER A 64 -11.63 4.98 -8.65
C SER A 64 -12.73 5.32 -7.66
N ARG A 65 -13.60 6.26 -8.04
CA ARG A 65 -14.75 6.73 -7.25
C ARG A 65 -15.94 5.80 -7.41
#